data_AF-A0A0F8XRL9-F1
#
_entry.id   AF-A0A0F8XRL9-F1
#
_cell.length_a   1.000
_cell.length_b   1.000
_cell.length_c   1.000
_cell.angle_alpha   90.00
_cell.angle_beta   90.00
_cell.angle_gamma   90.00
#
_symmetry.space_group_name_H-M   'P 1'
#
loop_
_entity.id
_entity.type
_entity.pdbx_description
1 polymer ?
#
loop_
_entity_poly.entity_id
_entity_poly.type
_entity_poly.pdbx_seq_one_letter_code
_entity_poly.pdbx_strand_id
1 'polypeptide(L)'
;MIKISNYHKKGLIILGFDNSIFYNPTNTYSMNIKADHILPAKYFFSQLTNQVKLFDPYKFAHHTNFLLLTGRPSNQERLILSLLRKKGFRIGEAFFSNYHFNISRLESLTTESDFLIKYWSAKVELINKIQKSNKYNSITIIESDKVICTMLNELRFTVIQTQITNFQSQLFINFTSFNQNAHIHQLEKVMMYG
;
A
#
# COMPACT_ATOMS: atom_id res chain seq x y z
N MET A 1 9.52 -21.25 -31.35
CA MET A 1 8.26 -21.12 -30.58
C MET A 1 8.62 -21.12 -29.10
N ILE A 2 8.74 -19.94 -28.48
CA ILE A 2 9.16 -19.84 -27.07
C ILE A 2 7.95 -20.16 -26.20
N LYS A 3 7.96 -21.33 -25.55
CA LYS A 3 7.06 -21.62 -24.42
C LYS A 3 7.49 -20.73 -23.25
N ILE A 4 6.86 -19.57 -23.12
CA ILE A 4 6.96 -18.78 -21.88
C ILE A 4 6.15 -19.55 -20.83
N SER A 5 6.84 -20.28 -19.96
CA SER A 5 6.21 -20.97 -18.84
C SER A 5 5.66 -19.92 -17.86
N ASN A 6 4.35 -19.63 -17.94
CA ASN A 6 3.62 -18.80 -16.97
C ASN A 6 3.41 -19.50 -15.61
N TYR A 7 4.18 -20.54 -15.31
CA TYR A 7 4.08 -21.26 -14.05
C TYR A 7 4.82 -20.49 -12.94
N HIS A 8 4.06 -20.05 -11.93
CA HIS A 8 4.49 -19.54 -10.61
C HIS A 8 4.82 -18.04 -10.42
N LYS A 9 4.34 -17.11 -11.26
CA LYS A 9 4.39 -15.69 -10.86
C LYS A 9 3.48 -15.45 -9.65
N LYS A 10 4.04 -14.92 -8.56
CA LYS A 10 3.29 -14.51 -7.36
C LYS A 10 2.60 -13.17 -7.57
N GLY A 11 1.54 -12.93 -6.80
CA GLY A 11 0.95 -11.61 -6.67
C GLY A 11 1.87 -10.69 -5.88
N LEU A 12 1.73 -9.38 -6.11
CA LEU A 12 2.38 -8.35 -5.31
C LEU A 12 1.34 -7.50 -4.60
N ILE A 13 1.55 -7.27 -3.31
CA ILE A 13 0.86 -6.22 -2.58
C ILE A 13 1.86 -5.13 -2.21
N ILE A 14 1.56 -3.93 -2.68
CA ILE A 14 2.30 -2.72 -2.33
C ILE A 14 1.55 -2.06 -1.17
N LEU A 15 2.22 -1.95 -0.03
CA LEU A 15 1.70 -1.40 1.20
C LEU A 15 2.25 0.02 1.41
N GLY A 16 1.35 0.99 1.55
CA GLY A 16 1.65 2.24 2.24
C GLY A 16 1.98 1.98 3.72
N PHE A 17 2.68 2.92 4.35
CA PHE A 17 3.01 2.82 5.78
C PHE A 17 2.11 3.74 6.61
N ASP A 18 2.29 5.05 6.45
CA ASP A 18 1.55 6.08 7.18
C ASP A 18 0.06 6.05 6.85
N ASN A 19 -0.76 5.96 7.89
CA ASN A 19 -2.22 5.82 7.88
C ASN A 19 -2.75 4.60 7.09
N SER A 20 -1.87 3.73 6.59
CA SER A 20 -2.22 2.43 6.01
C SER A 20 -1.95 1.28 6.96
N ILE A 21 -0.82 1.28 7.65
CA ILE A 21 -0.47 0.25 8.66
C ILE A 21 -0.13 0.89 10.01
N PHE A 22 0.42 2.10 9.95
CA PHE A 22 0.82 2.91 11.10
C PHE A 22 -0.12 4.10 11.28
N TYR A 23 -0.72 4.23 12.46
CA TYR A 23 -1.54 5.40 12.80
C TYR A 23 -0.66 6.64 13.02
N ASN A 24 -0.74 7.61 12.12
CA ASN A 24 0.04 8.84 12.15
C ASN A 24 -0.87 10.08 12.23
N PRO A 25 -1.49 10.36 13.40
CA PRO A 25 -2.47 11.43 13.54
C PRO A 25 -1.89 12.82 13.30
N THR A 26 -0.58 12.99 13.49
CA THR A 26 0.12 14.26 13.32
C THR A 26 0.60 14.48 11.89
N ASN A 27 0.44 13.49 10.99
CA ASN A 27 0.98 13.50 9.62
C ASN A 27 2.47 13.88 9.55
N THR A 28 3.23 13.55 10.60
CA THR A 28 4.66 13.86 10.67
C THR A 28 5.47 12.66 10.22
N TYR A 29 6.33 12.87 9.22
CA TYR A 29 7.16 11.81 8.64
C TYR A 29 8.54 11.65 9.32
N SER A 30 8.91 12.56 10.23
CA SER A 30 10.18 12.55 10.99
C SER A 30 10.09 11.94 12.39
N MET A 31 8.90 11.90 13.00
CA MET A 31 8.74 11.57 14.42
C MET A 31 8.95 10.08 14.73
N ASN A 32 9.28 9.82 16.01
CA ASN A 32 9.43 8.48 16.59
C ASN A 32 8.23 7.57 16.29
N ILE A 33 8.54 6.35 15.89
CA ILE A 33 7.54 5.33 15.54
C ILE A 33 7.18 4.55 16.79
N LYS A 34 5.97 4.77 17.29
CA LYS A 34 5.45 4.03 18.43
C LYS A 34 4.91 2.68 17.97
N ALA A 35 5.29 1.61 18.67
CA ALA A 35 4.94 0.25 18.26
C ALA A 35 3.44 -0.05 18.40
N ASP A 36 2.76 0.55 19.37
CA ASP A 36 1.31 0.48 19.60
C ASP A 36 0.50 1.14 18.48
N HIS A 37 1.07 2.11 17.77
CA HIS A 37 0.46 2.73 16.60
C HIS A 37 0.48 1.85 15.33
N ILE A 38 1.24 0.74 15.34
CA ILE A 38 1.27 -0.23 14.24
C ILE A 38 0.22 -1.30 14.49
N LEU A 39 -0.73 -1.45 13.56
CA LEU A 39 -1.75 -2.49 13.62
C LEU A 39 -1.12 -3.89 13.58
N PRO A 40 -1.59 -4.88 14.36
CA PRO A 40 -1.15 -6.26 14.21
C PRO A 40 -1.56 -6.83 12.83
N ALA A 41 -0.66 -7.56 12.17
CA ALA A 41 -0.90 -8.12 10.84
C ALA A 41 -2.14 -9.03 10.80
N LYS A 42 -2.36 -9.85 11.84
CA LYS A 42 -3.55 -10.70 11.96
C LYS A 42 -4.84 -9.88 11.92
N TYR A 43 -4.89 -8.78 12.66
CA TYR A 43 -6.04 -7.88 12.66
C TYR A 43 -6.19 -7.19 11.30
N PHE A 44 -5.12 -6.58 10.80
CA PHE A 44 -5.09 -5.89 9.50
C PHE A 44 -5.62 -6.77 8.36
N PHE A 45 -5.09 -7.99 8.18
CA PHE A 45 -5.51 -8.87 7.10
C PHE A 45 -6.90 -9.48 7.33
N SER A 46 -7.31 -9.72 8.58
CA SER A 46 -8.69 -10.15 8.87
C SER A 46 -9.71 -9.09 8.47
N GLN A 47 -9.44 -7.81 8.77
CA GLN A 47 -10.31 -6.70 8.36
C GLN A 47 -10.30 -6.53 6.84
N LEU A 48 -9.14 -6.66 6.20
CA LEU A 48 -9.05 -6.59 4.74
C LEU A 48 -9.91 -7.67 4.06
N THR A 49 -9.79 -8.93 4.48
CA THR A 49 -10.60 -10.03 3.94
C THR A 49 -12.09 -9.86 4.22
N ASN A 50 -12.46 -9.36 5.40
CA ASN A 50 -13.87 -9.16 5.76
C ASN A 50 -14.53 -8.01 4.98
N GLN A 51 -13.79 -6.93 4.74
CA GLN A 51 -14.33 -5.71 4.15
C GLN A 51 -14.18 -5.68 2.62
N VAL A 52 -13.22 -6.42 2.06
CA VAL A 52 -12.92 -6.45 0.62
C VAL A 52 -13.14 -7.86 0.05
N LYS A 53 -14.31 -8.09 -0.54
CA LYS A 53 -14.75 -9.40 -1.08
C LYS A 53 -13.81 -10.04 -2.11
N LEU A 54 -12.99 -9.24 -2.79
CA LEU A 54 -12.02 -9.72 -3.80
C LEU A 54 -10.79 -10.40 -3.17
N PHE A 55 -10.65 -10.34 -1.85
CA PHE A 55 -9.45 -10.74 -1.15
C PHE A 55 -9.59 -12.13 -0.52
N ASP A 56 -9.23 -13.17 -1.29
CA ASP A 56 -9.21 -14.56 -0.83
C ASP A 56 -8.00 -14.82 0.10
N PRO A 57 -8.22 -15.12 1.40
CA PRO A 57 -7.15 -15.31 2.39
C PRO A 57 -6.26 -16.52 2.09
N TYR A 58 -6.76 -17.54 1.37
CA TYR A 58 -5.97 -18.74 1.04
C TYR A 58 -4.96 -18.49 -0.08
N LYS A 59 -5.33 -17.68 -1.08
CA LYS A 59 -4.39 -17.22 -2.13
C LYS A 59 -3.30 -16.32 -1.56
N PHE A 60 -3.69 -15.49 -0.59
CA PHE A 60 -2.82 -14.51 0.05
C PHE A 60 -1.67 -15.12 0.88
N ALA A 61 -1.93 -16.17 1.66
CA ALA A 61 -0.95 -16.70 2.61
C ALA A 61 0.28 -17.37 1.96
N HIS A 62 0.14 -17.87 0.73
CA HIS A 62 1.18 -18.69 0.08
C HIS A 62 1.68 -18.15 -1.27
N HIS A 63 0.95 -17.23 -1.92
CA HIS A 63 1.24 -16.80 -3.30
C HIS A 63 1.38 -15.29 -3.48
N THR A 64 1.67 -14.56 -2.40
CA THR A 64 1.80 -13.11 -2.45
C THR A 64 3.11 -12.61 -1.83
N ASN A 65 3.77 -11.68 -2.51
CA ASN A 65 4.89 -10.92 -1.98
C ASN A 65 4.39 -9.57 -1.45
N PHE A 66 5.03 -9.07 -0.40
CA PHE A 66 4.74 -7.75 0.17
C PHE A 66 5.89 -6.82 -0.09
N LEU A 67 5.57 -5.65 -0.64
CA LEU A 67 6.49 -4.54 -0.79
C LEU A 67 5.99 -3.37 0.06
N LEU A 68 6.85 -2.81 0.90
CA LEU A 68 6.56 -1.57 1.62
C LEU A 68 7.02 -0.38 0.79
N LEU A 69 6.17 0.62 0.58
CA LEU A 69 6.52 1.86 -0.11
C LEU A 69 6.09 3.06 0.72
N THR A 70 7.07 3.79 1.26
CA THR A 70 6.83 4.80 2.29
C THR A 70 7.57 6.11 2.04
N GLY A 71 6.94 7.22 2.43
CA GLY A 71 7.56 8.55 2.48
C GLY A 71 8.53 8.73 3.65
N ARG A 72 8.65 7.73 4.54
CA ARG A 72 9.58 7.77 5.68
C ARG A 72 11.04 7.77 5.21
N PRO A 73 11.94 8.50 5.91
CA PRO A 73 13.35 8.53 5.55
C PRO A 73 14.03 7.15 5.67
N SER A 74 15.00 6.87 4.79
CA SER A 74 15.73 5.59 4.74
C SER A 74 16.48 5.23 6.02
N ASN A 75 16.91 6.21 6.81
CA ASN A 75 17.54 5.94 8.12
C ASN A 75 16.59 5.28 9.14
N GLN A 76 15.27 5.30 8.90
CA GLN A 76 14.27 4.62 9.73
C GLN A 76 13.98 3.18 9.28
N GLU A 77 14.55 2.72 8.17
CA GLU A 77 14.24 1.43 7.55
C GLU A 77 14.38 0.26 8.52
N ARG A 78 15.54 0.15 9.17
CA ARG A 78 15.81 -0.95 10.11
C ARG A 78 14.82 -0.99 11.27
N LEU A 79 14.43 0.17 11.79
CA LEU A 79 13.47 0.27 12.88
C LEU A 79 12.07 -0.16 12.41
N ILE A 80 11.59 0.40 11.30
CA ILE A 80 10.26 0.12 10.76
C ILE A 80 10.11 -1.36 10.44
N LEU A 81 11.05 -1.93 9.69
CA LEU A 81 10.98 -3.34 9.29
C LEU A 81 11.05 -4.28 10.50
N SER A 82 11.81 -3.93 11.54
CA SER A 82 11.85 -4.68 12.80
C SER A 82 10.50 -4.65 13.53
N LEU A 83 9.88 -3.48 13.64
CA LEU A 83 8.57 -3.34 14.28
C LEU A 83 7.45 -4.05 13.49
N LEU A 84 7.44 -3.91 12.16
CA LEU A 84 6.50 -4.61 11.28
C LEU A 84 6.64 -6.14 11.42
N ARG A 85 7.86 -6.66 11.50
CA ARG A 85 8.11 -8.09 11.74
C ARG A 85 7.55 -8.54 13.09
N LYS A 86 7.77 -7.77 14.16
CA LYS A 86 7.19 -8.04 15.49
C LYS A 86 5.66 -8.03 15.47
N LYS A 87 5.06 -7.24 14.59
CA LYS A 87 3.60 -7.18 14.37
C LYS A 87 3.07 -8.25 13.40
N GLY A 88 3.94 -9.10 12.86
CA GLY A 88 3.59 -10.24 12.02
C GLY A 88 3.58 -9.96 10.51
N PHE A 89 4.00 -8.77 10.06
CA PHE A 89 4.14 -8.48 8.64
C PHE A 89 5.41 -9.13 8.08
N ARG A 90 5.29 -9.70 6.88
CA ARG A 90 6.39 -10.33 6.13
C ARG A 90 6.72 -9.49 4.90
N ILE A 91 7.40 -8.36 5.11
CA ILE A 91 7.84 -7.47 4.03
C ILE A 91 9.05 -8.08 3.33
N GLY A 92 8.93 -8.34 2.02
CA GLY A 92 9.99 -8.94 1.21
C GLY A 92 10.90 -7.89 0.56
N GLU A 93 10.33 -6.77 0.13
CA GLU A 93 11.06 -5.62 -0.45
C GLU A 93 10.54 -4.33 0.21
N ALA A 94 11.39 -3.32 0.37
CA ALA A 94 10.98 -2.05 0.95
C ALA A 94 11.68 -0.87 0.27
N PHE A 95 10.94 0.20 0.03
CA PHE A 95 11.41 1.43 -0.57
C PHE A 95 11.06 2.60 0.34
N PHE A 96 12.11 3.28 0.78
CA PHE A 96 12.02 4.44 1.66
C PHE A 96 12.36 5.70 0.88
N SER A 97 11.92 6.83 1.42
CA SER A 97 12.25 8.13 0.90
C SER A 97 13.73 8.44 1.14
N ASN A 98 14.42 8.88 0.08
CA ASN A 98 15.76 9.47 0.19
C ASN A 98 15.72 10.96 0.58
N TYR A 99 14.53 11.52 0.84
CA TYR A 99 14.41 12.92 1.23
C TYR A 99 14.96 13.14 2.64
N HIS A 100 16.06 13.89 2.73
CA HIS A 100 16.70 14.33 3.95
C HIS A 100 16.05 15.61 4.49
N PHE A 101 14.83 15.54 5.02
CA PHE A 101 14.31 16.67 5.81
C PHE A 101 14.41 16.38 7.30
N ASN A 102 15.12 17.26 8.00
CA ASN A 102 14.96 17.47 9.43
C ASN A 102 13.63 18.22 9.60
N ILE A 103 12.50 17.49 9.63
CA ILE A 103 11.14 18.04 9.66
C ILE A 103 10.86 18.56 11.07
N SER A 104 11.48 19.68 11.43
CA SER A 104 11.16 20.42 12.67
C SER A 104 10.33 21.67 12.42
N ARG A 105 9.91 21.97 11.18
CA ARG A 105 8.92 23.03 10.90
C ARG A 105 8.32 22.93 9.50
N LEU A 106 7.12 22.37 9.41
CA LEU A 106 6.21 22.52 8.26
C LEU A 106 5.45 23.87 8.32
N GLU A 107 6.03 24.91 8.95
CA GLU A 107 5.42 26.24 9.07
C GLU A 107 5.70 27.14 7.84
N SER A 108 6.48 26.69 6.85
CA SER A 108 6.64 27.39 5.56
C SER A 108 5.85 26.69 4.45
N LEU A 109 4.59 27.10 4.34
CA LEU A 109 3.50 26.62 3.47
C LEU A 109 3.75 26.65 1.93
N THR A 110 4.97 26.82 1.46
CA THR A 110 5.36 26.66 0.04
C THR A 110 6.15 25.37 -0.24
N THR A 111 6.51 24.59 0.80
CA THR A 111 7.37 23.39 0.66
C THR A 111 6.66 22.05 0.81
N GLU A 112 5.48 22.01 1.46
CA GLU A 112 4.75 20.77 1.72
C GLU A 112 4.07 20.22 0.47
N SER A 113 3.34 21.06 -0.28
CA SER A 113 2.70 20.65 -1.52
C SER A 113 3.71 20.17 -2.56
N ASP A 114 4.86 20.84 -2.68
CA ASP A 114 5.95 20.43 -3.58
C ASP A 114 6.57 19.10 -3.17
N PHE A 115 6.75 18.88 -1.86
CA PHE A 115 7.18 17.59 -1.33
C PHE A 115 6.17 16.49 -1.65
N LEU A 116 4.88 16.72 -1.37
CA LEU A 116 3.81 15.76 -1.62
C LEU A 116 3.70 15.43 -3.11
N ILE A 117 3.73 16.42 -4.00
CA ILE A 117 3.69 16.22 -5.46
C ILE A 117 4.89 15.38 -5.91
N LYS A 118 6.11 15.69 -5.45
CA LYS A 118 7.31 14.91 -5.80
C LYS A 118 7.24 13.50 -5.25
N TYR A 119 6.80 13.33 -4.01
CA TYR A 119 6.60 12.03 -3.38
C TYR A 119 5.57 11.18 -4.13
N TRP A 120 4.39 11.74 -4.43
CA TRP A 120 3.34 11.08 -5.21
C TRP A 120 3.84 10.68 -6.59
N SER A 121 4.51 11.59 -7.29
CA SER A 121 5.05 11.33 -8.64
C SER A 121 6.08 10.21 -8.64
N ALA A 122 7.04 10.25 -7.72
CA ALA A 122 8.07 9.21 -7.59
C ALA A 122 7.47 7.85 -7.23
N LYS A 123 6.46 7.83 -6.35
CA LYS A 123 5.73 6.63 -5.94
C LYS A 123 5.00 6.00 -7.12
N VAL A 124 4.25 6.78 -7.89
CA VAL A 124 3.55 6.32 -9.10
C VAL A 124 4.53 5.83 -10.17
N GLU A 125 5.65 6.54 -10.38
CA GLU A 125 6.69 6.13 -11.33
C GLU A 125 7.29 4.76 -10.97
N LEU A 126 7.60 4.54 -9.69
CA LEU A 126 8.12 3.26 -9.21
C LEU A 126 7.12 2.13 -9.40
N ILE A 127 5.84 2.35 -9.06
CA ILE A 127 4.78 1.35 -9.25
C ILE A 127 4.63 0.99 -10.73
N ASN A 128 4.65 1.99 -11.63
CA ASN A 128 4.64 1.77 -13.07
C ASN A 128 5.86 0.98 -13.57
N LYS A 129 7.07 1.27 -13.06
CA LYS A 129 8.28 0.49 -13.37
C LYS A 129 8.13 -0.97 -12.93
N ILE A 130 7.58 -1.21 -11.74
CA ILE A 130 7.30 -2.57 -11.24
C ILE A 130 6.30 -3.30 -12.15
N GLN A 131 5.22 -2.64 -12.57
CA GLN A 131 4.26 -3.23 -13.51
C GLN A 131 4.92 -3.61 -14.84
N LYS A 132 5.69 -2.68 -15.43
CA LYS A 132 6.40 -2.90 -16.70
C LYS A 132 7.44 -4.01 -16.63
N SER A 133 8.00 -4.30 -15.45
CA SER A 133 8.94 -5.42 -15.26
C SER A 133 8.32 -6.79 -15.52
N ASN A 134 6.97 -6.89 -15.48
CA ASN A 134 6.23 -8.15 -15.66
C ASN A 134 6.70 -9.27 -14.70
N LYS A 135 7.30 -8.93 -13.55
CA LYS A 135 7.76 -9.88 -12.53
C LYS A 135 6.60 -10.55 -11.78
N TYR A 136 5.46 -9.86 -11.66
CA TYR A 136 4.31 -10.28 -10.86
C TYR A 136 3.08 -10.55 -11.74
N ASN A 137 2.18 -11.45 -11.31
CA ASN A 137 0.95 -11.75 -12.06
C ASN A 137 -0.17 -10.73 -11.82
N SER A 138 -0.18 -10.11 -10.64
CA SER A 138 -1.11 -9.08 -10.21
C SER A 138 -0.41 -8.12 -9.26
N ILE A 139 -0.89 -6.88 -9.23
CA ILE A 139 -0.41 -5.85 -8.31
C ILE A 139 -1.64 -5.23 -7.65
N THR A 140 -1.69 -5.30 -6.32
CA THR A 140 -2.69 -4.61 -5.51
C THR A 140 -1.98 -3.56 -4.66
N ILE A 141 -2.46 -2.32 -4.69
CA ILE A 141 -1.95 -1.23 -3.85
C ILE A 141 -2.91 -1.01 -2.69
N ILE A 142 -2.36 -0.93 -1.48
CA ILE A 142 -3.09 -0.54 -0.27
C ILE A 142 -2.48 0.77 0.23
N GLU A 143 -3.25 1.85 0.20
CA GLU A 143 -2.75 3.22 0.42
C GLU A 143 -3.76 4.07 1.18
N SER A 144 -3.31 5.05 1.97
CA SER A 144 -4.22 5.93 2.72
C SER A 144 -4.50 7.24 1.99
N ASP A 145 -3.51 7.72 1.23
CA ASP A 145 -3.57 8.99 0.52
C ASP A 145 -4.58 8.93 -0.65
N LYS A 146 -5.60 9.79 -0.59
CA LYS A 146 -6.68 9.85 -1.59
C LYS A 146 -6.19 10.29 -2.96
N VAL A 147 -5.18 11.15 -3.05
CA VAL A 147 -4.62 11.62 -4.33
C VAL A 147 -3.90 10.46 -5.01
N ILE A 148 -3.03 9.75 -4.27
CA ILE A 148 -2.35 8.56 -4.80
C ILE A 148 -3.36 7.48 -5.20
N CYS A 149 -4.38 7.25 -4.36
CA CYS A 149 -5.42 6.27 -4.67
C CYS A 149 -6.13 6.60 -5.99
N THR A 150 -6.54 7.85 -6.18
CA THR A 150 -7.18 8.33 -7.41
C THR A 150 -6.27 8.17 -8.63
N MET A 151 -5.01 8.63 -8.55
CA MET A 151 -4.06 8.54 -9.67
C MET A 151 -3.78 7.11 -10.10
N LEU A 152 -3.54 6.20 -9.14
CA LEU A 152 -3.28 4.79 -9.44
C LEU A 152 -4.53 4.09 -9.98
N ASN A 153 -5.71 4.51 -9.53
CA ASN A 153 -6.97 4.00 -10.03
C ASN A 153 -7.22 4.37 -11.50
N GLU A 154 -6.92 5.61 -11.90
CA GLU A 154 -6.97 6.07 -13.29
C GLU A 154 -6.00 5.30 -14.20
N LEU A 155 -4.86 4.87 -13.64
CA LEU A 155 -3.89 3.98 -14.29
C LEU A 155 -4.31 2.49 -14.29
N ARG A 156 -5.55 2.18 -13.88
CA ARG A 156 -6.16 0.84 -13.85
C ARG A 156 -5.47 -0.16 -12.92
N PHE A 157 -4.82 0.32 -11.86
CA PHE A 157 -4.37 -0.56 -10.79
C PHE A 157 -5.53 -0.99 -9.88
N THR A 158 -5.41 -2.16 -9.25
CA THR A 158 -6.28 -2.52 -8.12
C THR A 158 -5.83 -1.74 -6.89
N VAL A 159 -6.65 -0.78 -6.44
CA VAL A 159 -6.34 0.09 -5.31
C VAL A 159 -7.37 -0.10 -4.19
N ILE A 160 -6.87 -0.26 -2.97
CA ILE A 160 -7.67 -0.32 -1.74
C ILE A 160 -7.22 0.83 -0.85
N GLN A 161 -8.10 1.80 -0.64
CA GLN A 161 -7.84 2.87 0.29
C GLN A 161 -8.00 2.39 1.74
N THR A 162 -7.09 2.79 2.61
CA THR A 162 -7.15 2.56 4.06
C THR A 162 -7.48 3.82 4.82
N GLN A 163 -8.23 3.68 5.91
CA GLN A 163 -8.39 4.71 6.91
C GLN A 163 -8.23 4.12 8.30
N ILE A 164 -7.24 4.60 9.06
CA ILE A 164 -7.06 4.22 10.46
C ILE A 164 -7.65 5.31 11.36
N THR A 165 -8.53 4.92 12.29
CA THR A 165 -9.09 5.80 13.30
C THR A 165 -8.72 5.30 14.70
N ASN A 166 -8.68 6.21 15.67
CA ASN A 166 -8.49 5.88 17.07
C ASN A 166 -9.77 6.21 17.84
N PHE A 167 -10.33 5.24 18.52
CA PHE A 167 -11.45 5.41 19.43
C PHE A 167 -11.11 4.78 20.77
N GLN A 168 -11.14 5.58 21.84
CA GLN A 168 -10.85 5.12 23.21
C GLN A 168 -9.54 4.31 23.36
N SER A 169 -8.46 4.76 22.71
CA SER A 169 -7.15 4.10 22.69
C SER A 169 -7.09 2.78 21.92
N GLN A 170 -8.10 2.47 21.11
CA GLN A 170 -8.12 1.34 20.19
C GLN A 170 -8.07 1.83 18.75
N LEU A 171 -7.24 1.18 17.94
CA LEU A 171 -7.13 1.50 16.52
C LEU A 171 -8.08 0.63 15.71
N PHE A 172 -8.84 1.27 14.83
CA PHE A 172 -9.74 0.64 13.87
C PHE A 172 -9.25 0.94 12.46
N ILE A 173 -9.40 -0.02 11.54
CA ILE A 173 -9.06 0.18 10.13
C ILE A 173 -10.26 -0.12 9.25
N ASN A 174 -10.52 0.80 8.32
CA ASN A 174 -11.50 0.64 7.26
C ASN A 174 -10.78 0.54 5.91
N PHE A 175 -11.30 -0.32 5.04
CA PHE A 175 -10.84 -0.53 3.68
C PHE A 175 -11.94 -0.18 2.67
N THR A 176 -11.61 0.66 1.69
CA THR A 176 -12.51 1.07 0.61
C THR A 176 -11.85 0.79 -0.72
N SER A 177 -12.46 -0.02 -1.58
CA SER A 177 -11.91 -0.29 -2.92
C SER A 177 -12.19 0.86 -3.88
N PHE A 178 -11.18 1.36 -4.60
CA PHE A 178 -11.33 2.50 -5.54
C PHE A 178 -11.75 2.11 -6.96
N ASN A 179 -11.75 0.81 -7.30
CA ASN A 179 -12.47 0.28 -8.45
C ASN A 179 -12.71 -1.21 -8.27
N GLN A 180 -13.93 -1.65 -8.52
CA GLN A 180 -14.26 -3.05 -8.84
C GLN A 180 -14.41 -3.26 -10.36
N ASN A 181 -13.93 -2.35 -11.21
CA ASN A 181 -14.22 -2.36 -12.64
C ASN A 181 -13.19 -3.08 -13.54
N ALA A 182 -12.37 -3.98 -13.01
CA ALA A 182 -11.56 -4.87 -13.86
C ALA A 182 -12.30 -6.16 -14.28
N HIS A 183 -13.41 -6.53 -13.61
CA HIS A 183 -14.19 -7.72 -13.93
C HIS A 183 -15.62 -7.47 -14.42
N ILE A 184 -16.17 -6.25 -14.26
CA ILE A 184 -17.51 -5.95 -14.79
C ILE A 184 -17.52 -5.98 -16.34
N HIS A 185 -16.47 -5.50 -17.01
CA HIS A 185 -16.38 -5.62 -18.48
C HIS A 185 -16.12 -7.05 -19.01
N GLN A 186 -15.67 -7.98 -18.16
CA GLN A 186 -15.62 -9.41 -18.51
C GLN A 186 -16.96 -10.10 -18.28
N LEU A 187 -17.71 -9.71 -17.25
CA LEU A 187 -19.06 -10.23 -16.99
C LEU A 187 -20.10 -9.68 -17.98
N GLU A 188 -20.00 -8.41 -18.40
CA GLU A 188 -20.85 -7.84 -19.44
C GLU A 188 -20.64 -8.53 -20.80
N LYS A 189 -19.40 -8.93 -21.13
CA LYS A 189 -19.11 -9.70 -22.35
C LYS A 189 -19.68 -11.12 -22.31
N VAL A 190 -19.77 -11.74 -21.13
CA VAL A 190 -20.35 -13.08 -20.97
C VAL A 190 -21.88 -13.02 -20.94
N MET A 191 -22.48 -11.92 -20.45
CA MET A 191 -23.94 -11.76 -20.40
C MET A 191 -24.55 -11.13 -21.66
N MET A 192 -23.77 -10.48 -22.53
CA MET A 192 -24.26 -9.98 -23.82
C MET A 192 -24.07 -10.95 -24.99
N TYR A 193 -23.26 -12.00 -24.84
CA TYR A 193 -22.96 -12.99 -25.89
C TYR A 193 -23.07 -14.45 -25.40
N GLY A 194 -23.72 -14.67 -24.25
CA GLY A 194 -24.04 -15.99 -23.70
C GLY A 194 -25.53 -16.27 -23.78
#